data_AF-A0AA88E0M4-F1
#
_entry.id   AF-A0AA88E0M4-F1
#
_cell.length_a   1.000
_cell.length_b   1.000
_cell.length_c   1.000
_cell.angle_alpha   90.00
_cell.angle_beta   90.00
_cell.angle_gamma   90.00
#
_symmetry.space_group_name_H-M   'P 1'
#
loop_
_entity.id
_entity.type
_entity.pdbx_description
1 polymer ?
#
loop_
_entity_poly.entity_id
_entity_poly.type
_entity_poly.pdbx_seq_one_letter_code
_entity_poly.pdbx_strand_id
1 'polypeptide(L)'
;MMIEEMVGLGSNKMAKALWKCLALAVQCNIWTERNSRIFLEKEMGVDNIFEKAKFSASLWASTDKAFKNIPFSLIVLNWKDVIGN
;
A
#
# COMPACT_ATOMS: atom_id res chain seq x y z
N MET A 1 1.62 -13.51 2.06
CA MET A 1 1.76 -12.61 0.90
C MET A 1 2.11 -11.17 1.28
N MET A 2 1.18 -10.30 1.72
CA MET A 2 1.52 -8.89 2.01
C MET A 2 2.47 -8.73 3.22
N ILE A 3 2.30 -9.54 4.28
CA ILE A 3 3.22 -9.55 5.43
C ILE A 3 4.63 -9.99 5.01
N GLU A 4 4.77 -10.91 4.05
CA GLU A 4 6.08 -11.36 3.57
C GLU A 4 6.76 -10.32 2.67
N GLU A 5 5.98 -9.60 1.83
CA GLU A 5 6.48 -8.43 1.09
C GLU A 5 6.96 -7.33 2.05
N MET A 6 6.32 -7.22 3.22
CA MET A 6 6.64 -6.27 4.27
C MET A 6 7.94 -6.58 5.02
N VAL A 7 8.20 -7.84 5.40
CA VAL A 7 9.41 -8.21 6.18
C VAL A 7 10.72 -7.86 5.44
N GLY A 8 10.69 -7.73 4.11
CA GLY A 8 11.85 -7.40 3.28
C GLY A 8 12.03 -5.94 2.89
N LEU A 9 11.21 -5.01 3.40
CA LEU A 9 11.35 -3.59 3.12
C LEU A 9 12.53 -3.03 3.93
N GLY A 10 13.60 -2.59 3.26
CA GLY A 10 14.80 -2.01 3.87
C GLY A 10 14.54 -0.75 4.73
N SER A 11 15.60 -0.13 5.25
CA SER A 11 15.48 1.02 6.18
C SER A 11 15.70 2.40 5.54
N ASN A 12 15.81 2.45 4.21
CA ASN A 12 16.05 3.69 3.48
C ASN A 12 14.82 4.61 3.42
N LYS A 13 15.00 5.82 2.86
CA LYS A 13 13.94 6.85 2.83
C LYS A 13 12.69 6.40 2.08
N MET A 14 12.84 5.74 0.94
CA MET A 14 11.72 5.25 0.13
C MET A 14 10.95 4.16 0.88
N ALA A 15 11.65 3.19 1.46
CA ALA A 15 11.03 2.12 2.23
C ALA A 15 10.26 2.67 3.46
N LYS A 16 10.82 3.64 4.19
CA LYS A 16 10.14 4.30 5.31
C LYS A 16 8.87 5.05 4.89
N ALA A 17 8.91 5.76 3.75
CA ALA A 17 7.75 6.45 3.22
C ALA A 17 6.65 5.46 2.81
N LEU A 18 7.02 4.41 2.07
CA LEU A 18 6.10 3.36 1.64
C LEU A 18 5.47 2.62 2.82
N TRP A 19 6.26 2.32 3.86
CA TRP A 19 5.77 1.73 5.10
C TRP A 19 4.67 2.55 5.79
N LYS A 20 4.89 3.87 5.90
CA LYS A 20 3.89 4.78 6.50
C LYS A 20 2.61 4.81 5.66
N CYS A 21 2.76 4.92 4.34
CA CYS A 21 1.63 4.91 3.42
C CYS A 21 0.85 3.59 3.50
N LEU A 22 1.54 2.46 3.63
CA LEU A 22 0.93 1.14 3.74
C LEU A 22 0.16 0.94 5.04
N ALA A 23 0.75 1.33 6.18
CA ALA A 23 0.07 1.25 7.48
C ALA A 23 -1.24 2.06 7.46
N LEU A 24 -1.19 3.29 6.95
CA LEU A 24 -2.38 4.13 6.80
C LEU A 24 -3.37 3.51 5.80
N ALA A 25 -2.90 2.98 4.67
CA ALA A 25 -3.77 2.44 3.63
C ALA A 25 -4.55 1.22 4.14
N VAL A 26 -3.91 0.35 4.91
CA VAL A 26 -4.58 -0.79 5.56
C VAL A 26 -5.67 -0.30 6.52
N GLN A 27 -5.35 0.65 7.40
CA GLN A 27 -6.33 1.20 8.36
C GLN A 27 -7.52 1.85 7.64
N CYS A 28 -7.26 2.66 6.62
CA CYS A 28 -8.30 3.31 5.82
C CYS A 28 -9.19 2.29 5.11
N ASN A 29 -8.61 1.26 4.48
CA ASN A 29 -9.39 0.28 3.73
C ASN A 29 -10.21 -0.63 4.66
N ILE A 30 -9.68 -1.02 5.81
CA ILE A 30 -10.45 -1.76 6.83
C ILE A 30 -11.62 -0.92 7.34
N TRP A 31 -11.40 0.36 7.63
CA TRP A 31 -12.45 1.27 8.05
C TRP A 31 -13.54 1.43 6.98
N THR A 32 -13.15 1.65 5.72
CA THR A 32 -14.08 1.77 4.59
C THR A 32 -14.87 0.48 4.37
N GLU A 33 -14.22 -0.68 4.45
CA GLU A 33 -14.88 -1.98 4.32
C GLU A 33 -15.93 -2.19 5.43
N ARG A 34 -15.54 -1.95 6.69
CA ARG A 34 -16.45 -2.05 7.83
C ARG A 34 -17.69 -1.18 7.63
N ASN A 35 -17.50 0.05 7.17
CA ASN A 35 -18.61 0.96 6.90
C ASN A 35 -19.45 0.51 5.70
N SER A 36 -18.85 -0.03 4.64
CA SER A 36 -19.57 -0.58 3.50
C SER A 36 -20.49 -1.74 3.90
N ARG A 37 -20.02 -2.65 4.76
CA ARG A 37 -20.84 -3.76 5.26
C ARG A 37 -22.04 -3.28 6.06
N ILE A 38 -21.86 -2.25 6.89
CA ILE A 38 -22.92 -1.72 7.76
C ILE A 38 -23.93 -0.87 6.97
N PHE A 39 -23.44 0.01 6.10
CA PHE A 39 -24.29 1.04 5.47
C PHE A 39 -24.76 0.69 4.06
N LEU A 40 -24.04 -0.21 3.37
CA LEU A 40 -24.32 -0.55 1.97
C LEU A 40 -24.63 -2.04 1.78
N GLU A 41 -24.56 -2.85 2.84
CA GLU A 41 -24.71 -4.32 2.80
C GLU A 41 -23.81 -4.98 1.74
N LYS A 42 -22.66 -4.35 1.47
CA LYS A 42 -21.66 -4.81 0.49
C LYS A 42 -20.43 -5.29 1.21
N GLU A 43 -20.01 -6.50 0.86
CA GLU A 43 -18.81 -7.14 1.34
C GLU A 43 -17.80 -7.32 0.21
N MET A 44 -16.54 -6.97 0.50
CA MET A 44 -15.39 -7.24 -0.34
C MET A 44 -14.62 -8.44 0.20
N GLY A 45 -14.10 -9.29 -0.71
CA GLY A 45 -13.18 -10.36 -0.34
C GLY A 45 -11.89 -9.82 0.28
N VAL A 46 -11.31 -10.57 1.21
CA VAL A 46 -10.11 -10.18 1.95
C VAL A 46 -8.94 -9.84 1.02
N ASP A 47 -8.75 -10.61 -0.04
CA ASP A 47 -7.68 -10.36 -1.02
C ASP A 47 -7.85 -9.01 -1.72
N ASN A 48 -9.07 -8.67 -2.15
CA ASN A 48 -9.38 -7.38 -2.78
C ASN A 48 -9.13 -6.20 -1.83
N ILE A 49 -9.36 -6.37 -0.52
CA ILE A 49 -9.05 -5.33 0.48
C ILE A 49 -7.54 -5.08 0.53
N PHE A 50 -6.75 -6.14 0.51
CA PHE A 50 -5.29 -6.04 0.51
C PHE A 50 -4.74 -5.48 -0.80
N GLU A 51 -5.29 -5.86 -1.96
CA GLU A 51 -4.94 -5.27 -3.25
C GLU A 51 -5.25 -3.77 -3.28
N LYS A 52 -6.42 -3.37 -2.78
CA LYS A 52 -6.82 -1.96 -2.67
C LYS A 52 -5.91 -1.19 -1.71
N ALA A 53 -5.47 -1.81 -0.62
CA ALA A 53 -4.50 -1.23 0.29
C ALA A 53 -3.12 -1.07 -0.38
N LYS A 54 -2.63 -2.06 -1.11
CA LYS A 54 -1.38 -2.01 -1.88
C LYS A 54 -1.39 -0.90 -2.92
N PHE A 55 -2.51 -0.79 -3.66
CA PHE A 55 -2.72 0.29 -4.62
C PHE A 55 -2.72 1.66 -3.94
N SER A 56 -3.49 1.82 -2.85
CA SER A 56 -3.59 3.07 -2.10
C SER A 56 -2.23 3.50 -1.53
N ALA A 57 -1.49 2.55 -0.94
CA ALA A 57 -0.16 2.79 -0.40
C ALA A 57 0.82 3.25 -1.48
N SER A 58 0.82 2.57 -2.62
CA SER A 58 1.68 2.92 -3.77
C SER A 58 1.34 4.30 -4.31
N LEU A 59 0.04 4.64 -4.38
CA LEU A 59 -0.43 5.93 -4.86
C LEU A 59 0.04 7.04 -3.92
N TRP A 60 -0.13 6.84 -2.61
CA TRP A 60 0.32 7.82 -1.62
C TRP A 60 1.84 7.96 -1.60
N ALA A 61 2.59 6.85 -1.68
CA ALA A 61 4.04 6.88 -1.74
C ALA A 61 4.54 7.61 -2.99
N SER A 62 3.86 7.48 -4.14
CA SER A 62 4.22 8.18 -5.37
C SER A 62 4.18 9.71 -5.27
N THR A 63 3.44 10.25 -4.29
CA THR A 63 3.41 11.69 -4.01
C THR A 63 4.58 12.18 -3.14
N ASP A 64 5.33 11.26 -2.53
CA ASP A 64 6.51 11.60 -1.72
C ASP A 64 7.70 11.95 -2.64
N LYS A 65 8.48 12.97 -2.24
CA LYS A 65 9.67 13.42 -2.98
C LYS A 65 10.70 12.30 -3.20
N ALA A 66 10.72 11.30 -2.32
CA ALA A 66 11.58 10.12 -2.47
C ALA A 66 11.29 9.35 -3.77
N PHE A 67 10.09 9.44 -4.34
CA PHE A 67 9.67 8.69 -5.54
C PHE A 67 9.57 9.54 -6.81
N LYS A 68 10.05 10.79 -6.81
CA LYS A 68 9.85 11.79 -7.89
C LYS A 68 10.15 11.29 -9.32
N ASN A 69 11.09 10.36 -9.49
CA ASN A 69 11.50 9.84 -10.79
C ASN A 69 11.17 8.35 -10.98
N ILE A 70 10.35 7.77 -10.10
CA ILE A 70 9.95 6.38 -10.16
C ILE A 70 8.54 6.30 -10.76
N PRO A 71 8.36 5.57 -11.87
CA PRO A 71 7.03 5.39 -12.46
C PRO A 71 6.07 4.74 -11.47
N PHE A 72 4.85 5.28 -11.36
CA PHE A 72 3.82 4.72 -10.46
C PHE A 72 3.55 3.24 -10.72
N SER A 73 3.54 2.81 -11.98
CA SER A 73 3.38 1.40 -12.35
C SER A 73 4.43 0.50 -11.72
N LEU A 74 5.69 0.97 -11.65
CA LEU A 74 6.77 0.22 -11.01
C LEU A 74 6.55 0.12 -9.50
N ILE A 75 6.06 1.20 -8.86
CA ILE A 75 5.71 1.22 -7.43
C ILE A 75 4.59 0.22 -7.14
N VAL A 76 3.54 0.14 -7.96
CA VAL A 76 2.44 -0.82 -7.72
C VAL A 76 2.90 -2.28 -7.88
N LEU A 77 3.75 -2.54 -8.87
CA LEU A 77 4.14 -3.90 -9.24
C LEU A 77 5.25 -4.49 -8.36
N ASN A 78 6.30 -3.70 -8.06
CA ASN A 78 7.46 -4.23 -7.35
C ASN A 78 8.09 -3.22 -6.39
N TRP A 79 7.74 -3.36 -5.10
CA TRP A 79 8.33 -2.55 -4.04
C TRP A 79 9.81 -2.81 -3.79
N LYS A 80 10.30 -4.04 -4.03
CA LYS A 80 11.70 -4.39 -3.77
C LYS A 80 12.65 -3.70 -4.76
N ASP A 81 12.27 -3.68 -6.03
CA ASP A 81 13.07 -2.99 -7.07
C ASP A 81 13.09 -1.48 -6.83
N VAL A 82 11.98 -0.94 -6.32
CA VAL A 82 11.80 0.50 -6.08
C VAL A 82 12.58 0.98 -4.88
N ILE A 83 12.57 0.24 -3.78
CA ILE A 83 13.29 0.64 -2.58
C ILE A 83 14.79 0.39 -2.70
N GLY A 84 15.25 -0.48 -3.61
CA GLY A 84 16.66 -0.87 -3.72
C GLY A 84 17.14 -1.61 -2.47
N ASN A 85 17.08 -2.95 -2.52
CA ASN A 85 17.82 -3.82 -1.61
C ASN A 85 19.13 -4.24 -2.26
#